data_AF-A0A349YQ78-F1
#
_entry.id   AF-A0A349YQ78-F1
#
_cell.length_a   1.000
_cell.length_b   1.000
_cell.length_c   1.000
_cell.angle_alpha   90.00
_cell.angle_beta   90.00
_cell.angle_gamma   90.00
#
_symmetry.space_group_name_H-M   'P 1'
#
loop_
_entity.id
_entity.type
_entity.pdbx_description
1 polymer ?
#
loop_
_entity_poly.entity_id
_entity_poly.type
_entity_poly.pdbx_seq_one_letter_code
_entity_poly.pdbx_strand_id
1 'polypeptide(L)'
;MTFEQLKKQLSEGKITQSEFEAKCKELGVDKDGNKLEPQLTDDIKAYINTLVQQASQSSADRVRTEYSLKLKALEEENKRLQEAQKNTMTDAEKQAFEFEQSKKEFEQKQAEFLKESRKFTATQILSKHGLLDDKLSFLPFVTGETEEEMTKNVELLKASIDKNIESKVQERFKTAGRDLGGSGDKGSSEDKQAEFGKKLAKNRQHEDTQSQKAMEHYFGEQ
;
A
#
# COMPACT_ATOMS: atom_id res chain seq x y z
N MET A 1 -23.00 62.66 2.27
CA MET A 1 -24.25 62.44 1.50
C MET A 1 -25.06 61.42 2.29
N THR A 2 -26.30 61.70 2.67
CA THR A 2 -27.12 60.78 3.48
C THR A 2 -27.93 59.84 2.60
N PHE A 3 -28.37 58.70 3.15
CA PHE A 3 -29.21 57.74 2.43
C PHE A 3 -30.50 58.38 1.88
N GLU A 4 -31.13 59.26 2.65
CA GLU A 4 -32.31 60.04 2.23
C GLU A 4 -32.00 60.97 1.05
N GLN A 5 -30.81 61.57 1.00
CA GLN A 5 -30.38 62.40 -0.13
C GLN A 5 -30.15 61.56 -1.40
N LEU A 6 -29.68 60.32 -1.25
CA LEU A 6 -29.50 59.38 -2.37
C LEU A 6 -30.85 58.91 -2.93
N LYS A 7 -31.83 58.58 -2.08
CA LYS A 7 -33.19 58.22 -2.51
C LYS A 7 -33.84 59.35 -3.30
N LYS A 8 -33.68 60.59 -2.82
CA LYS A 8 -34.18 61.77 -3.51
C LYS A 8 -33.54 61.94 -4.90
N GLN A 9 -32.22 61.79 -5.02
CA GLN A 9 -31.55 61.89 -6.32
C GLN A 9 -31.94 60.80 -7.31
N LEU A 10 -32.23 59.59 -6.83
CA LEU A 10 -32.75 58.50 -7.64
C LEU A 10 -34.17 58.82 -8.15
N SER A 11 -35.05 59.34 -7.28
CA SER A 11 -36.41 59.75 -7.67
C SER A 11 -36.42 60.93 -8.66
N GLU A 12 -35.44 61.82 -8.57
CA GLU A 12 -35.25 62.94 -9.50
C GLU A 12 -34.56 62.52 -10.81
N GLY A 13 -34.22 61.22 -10.97
CA GLY A 13 -33.55 60.67 -12.16
C GLY A 13 -32.10 61.15 -12.35
N LYS A 14 -31.49 61.76 -11.32
CA LYS A 14 -30.12 62.29 -11.37
C LYS A 14 -29.05 61.22 -11.24
N ILE A 15 -29.41 60.08 -10.66
CA ILE A 15 -28.58 58.89 -10.56
C ILE A 15 -29.39 57.69 -11.02
N THR A 16 -28.71 56.71 -11.57
CA THR A 16 -29.29 55.42 -11.94
C THR A 16 -29.43 54.51 -10.71
N GLN A 17 -30.25 53.46 -10.82
CA GLN A 17 -30.39 52.44 -9.78
C GLN A 17 -29.03 51.80 -9.42
N SER A 18 -28.17 51.55 -10.41
CA SER A 18 -26.83 50.99 -10.19
C SER A 18 -25.93 51.94 -9.40
N GLU A 19 -26.00 53.24 -9.66
CA GLU A 19 -25.22 54.26 -8.94
C GLU A 19 -25.75 54.46 -7.51
N PHE A 20 -27.07 54.38 -7.32
CA PHE A 20 -27.68 54.39 -6.00
C PHE A 20 -27.19 53.23 -5.13
N GLU A 21 -27.17 52.02 -5.69
CA GLU A 21 -26.73 50.81 -4.99
C GLU A 21 -25.24 50.85 -4.64
N ALA A 22 -24.40 51.34 -5.55
CA ALA A 22 -22.98 51.56 -5.29
C ALA A 22 -22.75 52.54 -4.13
N LYS A 23 -23.46 53.67 -4.13
CA LYS A 23 -23.35 54.68 -3.06
C LYS A 23 -23.93 54.22 -1.72
N CYS A 24 -24.98 53.39 -1.72
CA CYS A 24 -25.48 52.77 -0.49
C CYS A 24 -24.44 51.82 0.12
N LYS A 25 -23.80 51.00 -0.73
CA LYS A 25 -22.72 50.09 -0.31
C LYS A 25 -21.52 50.85 0.28
N GLU A 26 -21.13 51.99 -0.31
CA GLU A 26 -20.09 52.88 0.23
C GLU A 26 -20.46 53.49 1.59
N LEU A 27 -21.74 53.83 1.79
CA LEU A 27 -22.25 54.30 3.09
C LEU A 27 -22.40 53.18 4.12
N GLY A 28 -22.10 51.93 3.76
CA GLY A 28 -22.24 50.78 4.63
C GLY A 28 -23.70 50.47 4.96
N VAL A 29 -24.63 50.78 4.07
CA VAL A 29 -26.07 50.49 4.21
C VAL A 29 -26.62 49.72 3.01
N ASP A 30 -27.67 48.92 3.23
CA ASP A 30 -28.41 48.25 2.16
C ASP A 30 -29.40 49.21 1.46
N LYS A 31 -30.17 48.69 0.50
CA LYS A 31 -31.15 49.46 -0.28
C LYS A 31 -32.34 49.95 0.56
N ASP A 32 -32.49 49.42 1.77
CA ASP A 32 -33.56 49.71 2.71
C ASP A 32 -33.10 50.65 3.84
N GLY A 33 -31.79 50.85 3.97
CA GLY A 33 -31.16 51.75 4.94
C GLY A 33 -30.59 51.04 6.17
N ASN A 34 -30.55 49.70 6.18
CA ASN A 34 -29.98 48.94 7.28
C ASN A 34 -28.46 48.88 7.15
N LYS A 35 -27.74 48.86 8.27
CA LYS A 35 -26.27 48.79 8.29
C LYS A 35 -25.79 47.43 7.78
N LEU A 36 -24.90 47.44 6.79
CA LEU A 36 -24.23 46.24 6.28
C LEU A 36 -23.28 45.69 7.35
N GLU A 37 -23.38 44.40 7.64
CA GLU A 37 -22.42 43.71 8.50
C GLU A 37 -21.05 43.60 7.80
N PRO A 38 -19.94 43.78 8.53
CA PRO A 38 -18.61 43.62 7.96
C PRO A 38 -18.41 42.19 7.47
N GLN A 39 -18.17 42.04 6.17
CA GLN A 39 -17.91 40.73 5.57
C GLN A 39 -16.45 40.33 5.79
N LEU A 40 -16.24 39.05 6.12
CA LEU A 40 -14.91 38.47 6.26
C LEU A 40 -14.27 38.35 4.88
N THR A 41 -13.43 39.32 4.51
CA THR A 41 -12.67 39.31 3.25
C THR A 41 -11.60 38.23 3.27
N ASP A 42 -11.14 37.80 2.10
CA ASP A 42 -10.13 36.74 2.00
C ASP A 42 -8.79 37.13 2.63
N ASP A 43 -8.44 38.42 2.61
CA ASP A 43 -7.26 38.95 3.31
C ASP A 43 -7.39 38.81 4.83
N ILE A 44 -8.58 39.06 5.39
CA ILE A 44 -8.83 38.91 6.83
C ILE A 44 -8.79 37.42 7.20
N LYS A 45 -9.34 36.53 6.36
CA LYS A 45 -9.22 35.07 6.57
C LYS A 45 -7.76 34.61 6.54
N ALA A 46 -6.96 35.10 5.59
CA ALA A 46 -5.54 34.77 5.48
C ALA A 46 -4.75 35.23 6.72
N TYR A 47 -5.03 36.43 7.22
CA TYR A 47 -4.43 36.95 8.45
C TYR A 47 -4.81 36.10 9.68
N ILE A 48 -6.09 35.74 9.82
CA ILE A 48 -6.57 34.87 10.91
C ILE A 48 -5.89 33.50 10.86
N ASN A 49 -5.80 32.89 9.67
CA ASN A 49 -5.13 31.60 9.51
C ASN A 49 -3.64 31.67 9.90
N THR A 50 -2.97 32.77 9.57
CA THR A 50 -1.56 32.99 9.93
C THR A 50 -1.41 33.07 11.46
N LEU A 51 -2.28 33.81 12.14
CA LEU A 51 -2.28 33.90 13.60
C LEU A 51 -2.54 32.53 14.26
N VAL A 52 -3.51 31.77 13.74
CA VAL A 52 -3.83 30.42 14.24
C VAL A 52 -2.65 29.46 14.03
N GLN A 53 -1.98 29.53 12.88
CA GLN A 53 -0.81 28.70 12.59
C GLN A 53 0.35 29.03 13.54
N GLN A 54 0.62 30.31 13.77
CA GLN A 54 1.67 30.75 14.69
C GLN A 54 1.37 30.34 16.15
N ALA A 55 0.12 30.46 16.58
CA ALA A 55 -0.31 30.00 17.91
C ALA A 55 -0.17 28.47 18.06
N SER A 56 -0.53 27.72 17.01
CA SER A 56 -0.41 26.26 16.98
C SER A 56 1.05 25.81 17.05
N GLN A 57 1.93 26.45 16.30
CA GLN A 57 3.37 26.20 16.33
C GLN A 57 3.97 26.49 17.72
N SER A 58 3.65 27.65 18.30
CA SER A 58 4.15 28.00 19.63
C SER A 58 3.68 27.03 20.72
N SER A 59 2.44 26.54 20.62
CA SER A 59 1.93 25.49 21.52
C SER A 59 2.70 24.18 21.35
N ALA A 60 2.92 23.74 20.11
CA ALA A 60 3.68 22.52 19.83
C ALA A 60 5.12 22.59 20.36
N ASP A 61 5.79 23.74 20.20
CA ASP A 61 7.15 23.94 20.69
C ASP A 61 7.23 23.93 22.23
N ARG A 62 6.23 24.53 22.91
CA ARG A 62 6.13 24.47 24.38
C ARG A 62 5.95 23.05 24.86
N VAL A 63 4.99 22.33 24.28
CA VAL A 63 4.73 20.93 24.61
C VAL A 63 6.00 20.10 24.41
N ARG A 64 6.67 20.24 23.26
CA ARG A 64 7.90 19.50 22.98
C ARG A 64 9.01 19.79 24.00
N THR A 65 9.15 21.05 24.39
CA THR A 65 10.14 21.47 25.39
C THR A 65 9.81 20.87 26.75
N GLU A 66 8.55 20.94 27.20
CA GLU A 66 8.10 20.34 28.44
C GLU A 66 8.31 18.82 28.47
N TYR A 67 7.98 18.12 27.38
CA TYR A 67 8.20 16.68 27.27
C TYR A 67 9.70 16.34 27.30
N SER A 68 10.53 17.12 26.62
CA SER A 68 11.99 16.90 26.62
C SER A 68 12.59 17.13 28.01
N LEU A 69 12.11 18.13 28.75
CA LEU A 69 12.51 18.38 30.14
C LEU A 69 12.03 17.25 31.06
N LYS A 70 10.77 16.80 30.91
CA LYS A 70 10.23 15.68 31.68
C LYS A 70 10.98 14.39 31.42
N LEU A 71 11.34 14.09 30.18
CA LEU A 71 12.12 12.90 29.82
C LEU A 71 13.51 12.94 30.48
N LYS A 72 14.22 14.06 30.38
CA LYS A 72 15.52 14.21 31.04
C LYS A 72 15.41 14.08 32.56
N ALA A 73 14.39 14.69 33.18
CA ALA A 73 14.15 14.56 34.60
C ALA A 73 13.86 13.09 35.00
N LEU A 74 13.07 12.37 34.19
CA LEU A 74 12.76 10.95 34.43
C LEU A 74 13.99 10.05 34.25
N GLU A 75 14.84 10.34 33.27
CA GLU A 75 16.11 9.63 33.04
C GLU A 75 17.09 9.86 34.20
N GLU A 76 17.24 11.11 34.66
CA GLU A 76 18.06 11.44 35.82
C GLU A 76 17.52 10.80 37.10
N GLU A 77 16.20 10.80 37.30
CA GLU A 77 15.56 10.13 38.42
C GLU A 77 15.78 8.62 38.39
N ASN A 78 15.60 7.97 37.23
CA ASN A 78 15.87 6.55 37.07
C ASN A 78 17.34 6.21 37.36
N LYS A 79 18.27 7.03 36.85
CA LYS A 79 19.70 6.85 37.11
C LYS A 79 20.00 6.99 38.61
N ARG A 80 19.43 8.00 39.27
CA ARG A 80 19.59 8.21 40.71
C ARG A 80 18.99 7.07 41.53
N LEU A 81 17.83 6.53 41.11
CA LEU A 81 17.20 5.38 41.75
C LEU A 81 18.03 4.11 41.56
N GLN A 82 18.60 3.89 40.38
CA GLN A 82 19.53 2.78 40.14
C GLN A 82 20.81 2.91 40.95
N GLU A 83 21.39 4.11 41.05
CA GLU A 83 22.56 4.37 41.88
C GLU A 83 22.24 4.20 43.37
N ALA A 84 21.09 4.68 43.83
CA ALA A 84 20.62 4.48 45.20
C ALA A 84 20.40 2.99 45.51
N GLN A 85 19.75 2.24 44.61
CA GLN A 85 19.61 0.78 44.75
C GLN A 85 20.97 0.09 44.81
N LYS A 86 21.90 0.44 43.91
CA LYS A 86 23.28 -0.10 43.95
C LYS A 86 24.01 0.26 45.24
N ASN A 87 23.75 1.42 45.85
CA ASN A 87 24.39 1.83 47.10
C ASN A 87 23.74 1.21 48.34
N THR A 88 22.45 0.85 48.27
CA THR A 88 21.75 0.12 49.34
C THR A 88 21.92 -1.39 49.24
N MET A 89 22.28 -1.91 48.07
CA MET A 89 22.49 -3.33 47.84
C MET A 89 23.81 -3.80 48.45
N THR A 90 23.72 -4.79 49.33
CA THR A 90 24.89 -5.60 49.75
C THR A 90 25.51 -6.30 48.54
N ASP A 91 26.79 -6.68 48.60
CA ASP A 91 27.50 -7.30 47.46
C ASP A 91 26.77 -8.53 46.88
N ALA A 92 26.03 -9.25 47.72
CA ALA A 92 25.17 -10.36 47.31
C ALA A 92 23.97 -9.92 46.44
N GLU A 93 23.36 -8.79 46.74
CA GLU A 93 22.21 -8.25 46.00
C GLU A 93 22.64 -7.63 44.66
N LYS A 94 23.83 -7.03 44.60
CA LYS A 94 24.44 -6.60 43.32
C LYS A 94 24.70 -7.78 42.40
N GLN A 95 25.26 -8.87 42.92
CA GLN A 95 25.48 -10.08 42.15
C GLN A 95 24.17 -10.71 41.68
N ALA A 96 23.13 -10.73 42.52
CA ALA A 96 21.81 -11.23 42.12
C ALA A 96 21.19 -10.36 41.00
N PHE A 97 21.32 -9.04 41.09
CA PHE A 97 20.83 -8.12 40.07
C PHE A 97 21.59 -8.26 38.74
N GLU A 98 22.92 -8.35 38.78
CA GLU A 98 23.75 -8.58 37.58
C GLU A 98 23.46 -9.94 36.96
N PHE A 99 23.27 -10.97 37.77
CA PHE A 99 22.87 -12.30 37.30
C PHE A 99 21.48 -12.27 36.66
N GLU A 100 20.50 -11.57 37.25
CA GLU A 100 19.16 -11.47 36.69
C GLU A 100 19.13 -10.65 35.38
N GLN A 101 19.89 -9.56 35.31
CA GLN A 101 20.11 -8.80 34.07
C GLN A 101 20.73 -9.70 32.99
N SER A 102 21.82 -10.38 33.32
CA SER A 102 22.51 -11.28 32.38
C SER A 102 21.60 -12.42 31.92
N LYS A 103 20.78 -12.97 32.83
CA LYS A 103 19.79 -14.00 32.50
C LYS A 103 18.74 -13.46 31.52
N LYS A 104 18.20 -12.28 31.77
CA LYS A 104 17.22 -11.63 30.86
C LYS A 104 17.83 -11.36 29.49
N GLU A 105 19.05 -10.83 29.44
CA GLU A 105 19.77 -10.61 28.18
C GLU A 105 20.01 -11.93 27.43
N PHE A 106 20.37 -12.99 28.15
CA PHE A 106 20.57 -14.32 27.57
C PHE A 106 19.27 -14.89 27.01
N GLU A 107 18.16 -14.81 27.74
CA GLU A 107 16.84 -15.25 27.29
C GLU A 107 16.38 -14.46 26.05
N GLN A 108 16.61 -13.15 26.02
CA GLN A 108 16.30 -12.32 24.85
C GLN A 108 17.14 -12.73 23.63
N LYS A 109 18.46 -12.90 23.80
CA LYS A 109 19.34 -13.36 22.72
C LYS A 109 18.97 -14.76 22.22
N GLN A 110 18.58 -15.66 23.13
CA GLN A 110 18.13 -17.00 22.77
C GLN A 110 16.82 -16.94 21.98
N ALA A 111 15.84 -16.13 22.40
CA ALA A 111 14.59 -15.93 21.69
C ALA A 111 14.81 -15.32 20.29
N GLU A 112 15.71 -14.34 20.17
CA GLU A 112 16.07 -13.73 18.90
C GLU A 112 16.79 -14.73 17.97
N PHE A 113 17.73 -15.50 18.50
CA PHE A 113 18.39 -16.56 17.76
C PHE A 113 17.41 -17.61 17.22
N LEU A 114 16.46 -18.06 18.06
CA LEU A 114 15.43 -19.00 17.63
C LEU A 114 14.53 -18.40 16.54
N LYS A 115 14.18 -17.12 16.65
CA LYS A 115 13.42 -16.41 15.62
C LYS A 115 14.17 -16.36 14.30
N GLU A 116 15.45 -16.01 14.31
CA GLU A 116 16.28 -15.97 13.10
C GLU A 116 16.52 -17.37 12.51
N SER A 117 16.71 -18.39 13.36
CA SER A 117 16.81 -19.78 12.92
C SER A 117 15.54 -20.26 12.21
N ARG A 118 14.36 -19.92 12.75
CA ARG A 118 13.06 -20.22 12.10
C ARG A 118 12.92 -19.50 10.78
N LYS A 119 13.26 -18.21 10.71
CA LYS A 119 13.26 -17.44 9.46
C LYS A 119 14.17 -18.06 8.41
N PHE A 120 15.39 -18.43 8.79
CA PHE A 120 16.33 -19.07 7.89
C PHE A 120 15.76 -20.39 7.34
N THR A 121 15.20 -21.22 8.22
CA THR A 121 14.56 -22.48 7.84
C THR A 121 13.39 -22.25 6.89
N ALA A 122 12.51 -21.29 7.19
CA ALA A 122 11.42 -20.89 6.30
C ALA A 122 11.92 -20.43 4.92
N THR A 123 12.99 -19.64 4.85
CA THR A 123 13.63 -19.23 3.59
C THR A 123 14.10 -20.44 2.78
N GLN A 124 14.74 -21.42 3.43
CA GLN A 124 15.18 -22.65 2.77
C GLN A 124 14.00 -23.45 2.21
N ILE A 125 12.91 -23.58 2.96
CA ILE A 125 11.70 -24.27 2.50
C ILE A 125 11.06 -23.52 1.33
N LEU A 126 10.87 -22.21 1.43
CA LEU A 126 10.36 -21.38 0.33
C LEU A 126 11.21 -21.51 -0.94
N SER A 127 12.53 -21.55 -0.79
CA SER A 127 13.47 -21.76 -1.90
C SER A 127 13.25 -23.12 -2.57
N LYS A 128 13.14 -24.20 -1.78
CA LYS A 128 12.87 -25.55 -2.29
C LYS A 128 11.55 -25.63 -3.07
N HIS A 129 10.53 -24.88 -2.67
CA HIS A 129 9.23 -24.85 -3.35
C HIS A 129 9.14 -23.83 -4.49
N GLY A 130 10.22 -23.09 -4.81
CA GLY A 130 10.22 -22.08 -5.88
C GLY A 130 9.36 -20.86 -5.57
N LEU A 131 9.06 -20.62 -4.29
CA LEU A 131 8.24 -19.51 -3.79
C LEU A 131 9.09 -18.43 -3.11
N LEU A 132 10.41 -18.54 -3.14
CA LEU A 132 11.30 -17.52 -2.62
C LEU A 132 11.31 -16.30 -3.55
N ASP A 133 11.01 -15.14 -3.01
CA ASP A 133 11.10 -13.85 -3.69
C ASP A 133 12.22 -13.00 -3.11
N ASP A 134 12.78 -12.08 -3.91
CA ASP A 134 13.88 -11.19 -3.50
C ASP A 134 13.54 -10.33 -2.26
N LYS A 135 12.25 -10.13 -1.99
CA LYS A 135 11.76 -9.30 -0.88
C LYS A 135 11.35 -10.12 0.34
N LEU A 136 11.46 -11.45 0.31
CA LEU A 136 11.02 -12.37 1.37
C LEU A 136 9.56 -12.11 1.81
N SER A 137 8.69 -11.72 0.89
CA SER A 137 7.32 -11.31 1.18
C SER A 137 6.46 -12.45 1.74
N PHE A 138 6.79 -13.70 1.41
CA PHE A 138 6.07 -14.88 1.92
C PHE A 138 6.51 -15.32 3.32
N LEU A 139 7.68 -14.86 3.80
CA LEU A 139 8.27 -15.29 5.06
C LEU A 139 7.33 -15.11 6.28
N PRO A 140 6.64 -13.96 6.45
CA PRO A 140 5.73 -13.75 7.58
C PRO A 140 4.53 -14.70 7.59
N PHE A 141 4.17 -15.30 6.45
CA PHE A 141 3.00 -16.16 6.30
C PHE A 141 3.31 -17.63 6.53
N VAL A 142 4.59 -18.02 6.40
CA VAL A 142 5.00 -19.43 6.47
C VAL A 142 5.81 -19.76 7.72
N THR A 143 6.33 -18.76 8.44
CA THR A 143 7.11 -18.97 9.66
C THR A 143 6.23 -19.60 10.75
N GLY A 144 6.65 -20.74 11.28
CA GLY A 144 5.94 -21.53 12.30
C GLY A 144 6.84 -21.93 13.46
N GLU A 145 6.33 -22.77 14.37
CA GLU A 145 7.10 -23.23 15.53
C GLU A 145 8.10 -24.34 15.18
N THR A 146 7.75 -25.16 14.18
CA THR A 146 8.53 -26.33 13.75
C THR A 146 8.78 -26.32 12.24
N GLU A 147 9.80 -27.05 11.80
CA GLU A 147 10.10 -27.24 10.37
C GLU A 147 8.95 -27.91 9.60
N GLU A 148 8.28 -28.86 10.24
CA GLU A 148 7.13 -29.59 9.68
C GLU A 148 5.94 -28.66 9.45
N GLU A 149 5.65 -27.78 10.41
CA GLU A 149 4.59 -26.78 10.27
C GLU A 149 4.93 -25.77 9.17
N MET A 150 6.18 -25.28 9.12
CA MET A 150 6.63 -24.39 8.06
C MET A 150 6.51 -25.03 6.68
N THR A 151 6.86 -26.31 6.56
CA THR A 151 6.68 -27.08 5.31
C THR A 151 5.21 -27.16 4.90
N LYS A 152 4.32 -27.53 5.83
CA LYS A 152 2.87 -27.56 5.56
C LYS A 152 2.33 -26.20 5.15
N ASN A 153 2.77 -25.12 5.80
CA ASN A 153 2.35 -23.76 5.46
C ASN A 153 2.79 -23.37 4.03
N VAL A 154 4.01 -23.72 3.64
CA VAL A 154 4.52 -23.49 2.27
C VAL A 154 3.74 -24.31 1.24
N GLU A 155 3.41 -25.58 1.55
CA GLU A 155 2.59 -26.42 0.66
C GLU A 155 1.18 -25.86 0.46
N LEU A 156 0.52 -25.41 1.53
CA LEU A 156 -0.80 -24.78 1.47
C LEU A 156 -0.77 -23.48 0.68
N LEU A 157 0.27 -22.66 0.90
CA LEU A 157 0.49 -21.44 0.14
C LEU A 157 0.66 -21.75 -1.34
N LYS A 158 1.49 -22.74 -1.67
CA LYS A 158 1.71 -23.18 -3.05
C LYS A 158 0.42 -23.62 -3.73
N ALA A 159 -0.34 -24.50 -3.07
CA ALA A 159 -1.61 -24.99 -3.60
C ALA A 159 -2.62 -23.85 -3.85
N SER A 160 -2.64 -22.86 -2.96
CA SER A 160 -3.51 -21.69 -3.10
C SER A 160 -3.10 -20.79 -4.28
N ILE A 161 -1.79 -20.60 -4.48
CA ILE A 161 -1.24 -19.85 -5.62
C ILE A 161 -1.56 -20.58 -6.93
N ASP A 162 -1.24 -21.87 -7.01
CA ASP A 162 -1.47 -22.68 -8.21
C ASP A 162 -2.95 -22.65 -8.63
N LYS A 163 -3.86 -22.84 -7.68
CA LYS A 163 -5.32 -22.78 -7.92
C LYS A 163 -5.80 -21.41 -8.43
N ASN A 164 -5.29 -20.33 -7.83
CA ASN A 164 -5.67 -18.97 -8.25
C ASN A 164 -5.12 -18.64 -9.64
N ILE A 165 -3.88 -19.04 -9.93
CA ILE A 165 -3.28 -18.88 -11.26
C ILE A 165 -4.09 -19.68 -12.29
N GLU A 166 -4.40 -20.94 -12.01
CA GLU A 166 -5.20 -21.78 -12.90
C GLU A 166 -6.55 -21.14 -13.22
N SER A 167 -7.29 -20.70 -12.19
CA SER A 167 -8.58 -20.02 -12.37
C SER A 167 -8.45 -18.75 -13.23
N LYS A 168 -7.43 -17.92 -12.98
CA LYS A 168 -7.21 -16.69 -13.74
C LYS A 168 -6.78 -16.96 -15.18
N VAL A 169 -5.95 -17.97 -15.40
CA VAL A 169 -5.56 -18.40 -16.74
C VAL A 169 -6.79 -18.91 -17.50
N GLN A 170 -7.62 -19.76 -16.90
CA GLN A 170 -8.89 -20.20 -17.49
C GLN A 170 -9.83 -19.03 -17.85
N GLU A 171 -10.02 -18.07 -16.94
CA GLU A 171 -10.81 -16.86 -17.22
C GLU A 171 -10.27 -16.08 -18.43
N ARG A 172 -8.95 -15.86 -18.48
CA ARG A 172 -8.30 -15.09 -19.55
C ARG A 172 -8.43 -15.79 -20.90
N PHE A 173 -8.24 -17.10 -20.95
CA PHE A 173 -8.38 -17.89 -22.16
C PHE A 173 -9.84 -17.88 -22.67
N LYS A 174 -10.81 -18.14 -21.79
CA LYS A 174 -12.24 -18.05 -22.12
C LYS A 174 -12.62 -16.67 -22.67
N THR A 175 -12.14 -15.60 -22.03
CA THR A 175 -12.38 -14.21 -22.47
C THR A 175 -11.73 -13.91 -23.83
N ALA A 176 -10.58 -14.51 -24.13
CA ALA A 176 -9.90 -14.40 -25.42
C ALA A 176 -10.49 -15.31 -26.51
N GLY A 177 -11.62 -15.98 -26.26
CA GLY A 177 -12.28 -16.87 -27.21
C GLY A 177 -11.52 -18.16 -27.50
N ARG A 178 -10.58 -18.55 -26.62
CA ARG A 178 -9.82 -19.80 -26.71
C ARG A 178 -10.15 -20.66 -25.51
N ASP A 179 -10.56 -21.90 -25.69
CA ASP A 179 -10.72 -22.82 -24.56
C ASP A 179 -9.37 -23.48 -24.25
N LEU A 180 -9.00 -23.56 -22.96
CA LEU A 180 -7.88 -24.39 -22.55
C LEU A 180 -8.38 -25.82 -22.65
N GLY A 181 -8.01 -26.53 -23.71
CA GLY A 181 -8.38 -27.93 -23.92
C GLY A 181 -8.23 -28.71 -22.61
N GLY A 182 -9.37 -29.15 -22.07
CA GLY A 182 -9.44 -29.71 -20.72
C GLY A 182 -8.49 -30.89 -20.56
N SER A 183 -7.59 -30.81 -19.60
CA SER A 183 -6.93 -31.99 -19.07
C SER A 183 -7.88 -32.68 -18.10
N GLY A 184 -8.52 -33.74 -18.57
CA GLY A 184 -9.40 -34.55 -17.77
C GLY A 184 -10.17 -35.63 -18.52
N ASP A 185 -9.62 -36.19 -19.61
CA ASP A 185 -10.17 -37.41 -20.20
C ASP A 185 -9.05 -38.44 -20.38
N LYS A 186 -9.15 -39.53 -19.62
CA LYS A 186 -8.39 -40.77 -19.80
C LYS A 186 -8.88 -41.46 -21.07
N GLY A 187 -8.57 -40.87 -22.23
CA GLY A 187 -8.79 -41.43 -23.55
C GLY A 187 -7.45 -41.66 -24.23
N SER A 188 -7.15 -42.93 -24.55
CA SER A 188 -5.91 -43.47 -25.12
C SER A 188 -5.10 -42.47 -25.98
N SER A 189 -3.86 -42.20 -25.55
CA SER A 189 -2.89 -41.33 -26.23
C SER A 189 -2.52 -41.80 -27.64
N GLU A 190 -2.71 -43.07 -27.95
CA GLU A 190 -2.29 -43.67 -29.21
C GLU A 190 -3.20 -43.29 -30.39
N ASP A 191 -4.51 -43.15 -30.16
CA ASP A 191 -5.47 -42.89 -31.24
C ASP A 191 -5.38 -41.45 -31.77
N LYS A 192 -5.10 -40.47 -30.91
CA LYS A 192 -4.98 -39.05 -31.32
C LYS A 192 -3.67 -38.76 -32.04
N GLN A 193 -2.57 -39.40 -31.63
CA GLN A 193 -1.31 -39.35 -32.38
C GLN A 193 -1.40 -40.08 -33.71
N ALA A 194 -2.12 -41.21 -33.76
CA ALA A 194 -2.37 -41.93 -35.01
C ALA A 194 -3.25 -41.12 -35.98
N GLU A 195 -4.28 -40.41 -35.50
CA GLU A 195 -5.09 -39.52 -36.34
C GLU A 195 -4.31 -38.31 -36.86
N PHE A 196 -3.52 -37.66 -36.00
CA PHE A 196 -2.67 -36.55 -36.43
C PHE A 196 -1.62 -37.01 -37.47
N GLY A 197 -0.98 -38.16 -37.23
CA GLY A 197 -0.05 -38.78 -38.17
C GLY A 197 -0.72 -39.12 -39.51
N LYS A 198 -1.93 -39.69 -39.49
CA LYS A 198 -2.71 -39.98 -40.70
C LYS A 198 -3.09 -38.71 -41.47
N LYS A 199 -3.46 -37.63 -40.76
CA LYS A 199 -3.82 -36.34 -41.38
C LYS A 199 -2.60 -35.65 -41.99
N LEU A 200 -1.45 -35.71 -41.32
CA LEU A 200 -0.18 -35.18 -41.83
C LEU A 200 0.32 -35.96 -43.05
N ALA A 201 0.17 -37.29 -43.05
CA ALA A 201 0.53 -38.14 -44.18
C ALA A 201 -0.36 -37.87 -45.40
N LYS A 202 -1.67 -37.71 -45.22
CA LYS A 202 -2.59 -37.34 -46.32
C LYS A 202 -2.25 -35.97 -46.91
N ASN A 203 -1.91 -34.98 -46.08
CA ASN A 203 -1.52 -33.67 -46.57
C ASN A 203 -0.22 -33.71 -47.37
N ARG A 204 0.80 -34.45 -46.89
CA ARG A 204 2.06 -34.63 -47.64
C ARG A 204 1.87 -35.36 -48.96
N GLN A 205 1.04 -36.41 -49.02
CA GLN A 205 0.74 -37.08 -50.28
C GLN A 205 0.04 -36.14 -51.28
N HIS A 206 -0.84 -35.25 -50.79
CA HIS A 206 -1.48 -34.26 -51.64
C HIS A 206 -0.48 -33.23 -52.19
N GLU A 207 0.44 -32.76 -51.35
CA GLU A 207 1.53 -31.84 -51.74
C GLU A 207 2.48 -32.52 -52.74
N ASP A 208 2.95 -33.74 -52.46
CA ASP A 208 3.83 -34.49 -53.36
C ASP A 208 3.18 -34.76 -54.72
N THR A 209 1.89 -35.08 -54.74
CA THR A 209 1.14 -35.30 -55.99
C THR A 209 1.00 -34.00 -56.78
N GLN A 210 0.79 -32.86 -56.10
CA GLN A 210 0.75 -31.55 -56.76
C GLN A 210 2.13 -31.13 -57.27
N SER A 211 3.19 -31.39 -56.50
CA SER A 211 4.58 -31.13 -56.89
C SER A 211 5.02 -32.01 -58.06
N GLN A 212 4.63 -33.28 -58.10
CA GLN A 212 4.89 -34.18 -59.23
C GLN A 212 4.15 -33.73 -60.49
N LYS A 213 2.86 -33.39 -60.38
CA LYS A 213 2.09 -32.84 -61.52
C LYS A 213 2.66 -31.52 -62.02
N ALA A 214 3.12 -30.65 -61.12
CA ALA A 214 3.79 -29.42 -61.51
C ALA A 214 5.13 -29.72 -62.20
N MET A 215 5.91 -30.68 -61.70
CA MET A 215 7.19 -31.07 -62.29
C MET A 215 7.00 -31.70 -63.68
N GLU A 216 6.02 -32.58 -63.86
CA GLU A 216 5.64 -33.13 -65.19
C GLU A 216 5.21 -32.01 -66.14
N HIS A 217 4.45 -31.02 -65.67
CA HIS A 217 4.02 -29.89 -66.50
C HIS A 217 5.17 -28.96 -66.92
N TYR A 218 6.24 -28.85 -66.13
CA TYR A 218 7.38 -27.97 -66.43
C TYR A 218 8.57 -28.68 -67.08
N PHE A 219 8.72 -29.99 -66.90
CA PHE A 219 9.89 -30.76 -67.34
C PHE A 219 9.56 -32.02 -68.15
N GLY A 220 8.27 -32.33 -68.38
CA GLY A 220 7.81 -33.59 -68.99
C GLY A 220 7.55 -33.57 -70.50
N GLU A 221 7.82 -32.47 -71.22
CA GLU A 221 7.81 -32.47 -72.69
C GLU A 221 9.24 -32.37 -73.25
N GLN A 222 9.82 -33.54 -73.56
CA GLN A 222 10.67 -33.78 -74.73
C GLN A 222 10.28 -35.10 -75.38
#